data_AF-A0A498E2D0-F1
#
_entry.id   AF-A0A498E2D0-F1
#
_cell.length_a   1.000
_cell.length_b   1.000
_cell.length_c   1.000
_cell.angle_alpha   90.00
_cell.angle_beta   90.00
_cell.angle_gamma   90.00
#
_symmetry.space_group_name_H-M   'P 1'
#
loop_
_entity.id
_entity.type
_entity.pdbx_description
1 polymer ?
#
loop_
_entity_poly.entity_id
_entity_poly.type
_entity_poly.pdbx_seq_one_letter_code
_entity_poly.pdbx_strand_id
1 'polypeptide(L)' 'MGVMSKLRRLLGLVEGHEDEVAKQVGKRTKVSEEKAKKGIEKATDAVKNGSDSGSGDRSSY' A
#
# COMPACT_ATOMS: atom_id res chain seq x y z
N MET A 1 -10.63 12.77 5.51
CA MET A 1 -10.06 11.78 4.55
C MET A 1 -9.41 10.66 5.34
N GLY A 2 -9.98 9.45 5.29
CA GLY A 2 -9.46 8.29 6.02
C GLY A 2 -8.10 7.81 5.50
N VAL A 3 -7.35 7.10 6.36
CA VAL A 3 -6.01 6.58 6.06
C VAL A 3 -6.00 5.71 4.80
N MET A 4 -7.06 4.92 4.57
CA MET A 4 -7.24 4.10 3.36
C MET A 4 -7.32 4.93 2.06
N SER A 5 -7.96 6.10 2.10
CA SER A 5 -8.04 6.98 0.92
C SER A 5 -6.67 7.55 0.56
N LYS A 6 -5.83 7.85 1.58
CA LYS A 6 -4.45 8.26 1.37
C LYS A 6 -3.59 7.10 0.85
N LEU A 7 -3.75 5.90 1.40
CA LEU A 7 -3.03 4.71 0.93
C LEU A 7 -3.35 4.40 -0.53
N ARG A 8 -4.64 4.42 -0.90
CA ARG A 8 -5.07 4.22 -2.30
C ARG A 8 -4.50 5.27 -3.23
N ARG A 9 -4.46 6.54 -2.80
CA ARG A 9 -3.84 7.62 -3.58
C ARG A 9 -2.33 7.44 -3.72
N LEU A 10 -1.66 6.97 -2.67
CA LEU A 10 -0.22 6.71 -2.68
C LEU A 10 0.13 5.52 -3.58
N LEU A 11 -0.66 4.45 -3.52
CA LEU A 11 -0.52 3.29 -4.41
C LEU A 11 -0.79 3.66 -5.87
N GLY A 12 -1.77 4.54 -6.14
CA GLY A 12 -2.01 5.07 -7.48
C GLY A 12 -0.86 5.96 -8.01
N LEU A 13 -0.06 6.58 -7.14
CA LEU A 13 1.18 7.27 -7.54
C LEU A 13 2.34 6.29 -7.80
N VAL A 14 2.26 5.09 -7.24
CA VAL A 14 3.25 4.02 -7.42
C VAL A 14 2.90 3.15 -8.64
N GLU A 15 1.63 3.11 -9.06
CA GLU A 15 1.15 2.38 -10.24
C GLU A 15 1.90 2.88 -11.50
N GLY A 16 2.71 2.01 -12.12
CA GLY A 16 3.61 2.35 -13.24
C GLY A 16 5.05 2.72 -12.86
N HIS A 17 5.35 2.93 -11.58
CA HIS A 17 6.70 3.20 -11.04
C HIS A 17 7.18 2.10 -10.08
N GLU A 18 6.55 0.93 -10.11
CA GLU A 18 6.73 -0.17 -9.16
C GLU A 18 8.18 -0.66 -9.09
N ASP A 19 8.87 -0.72 -10.24
CA ASP A 19 10.26 -1.15 -10.32
C ASP A 19 11.23 -0.12 -9.71
N GLU A 20 10.99 1.18 -9.91
CA GLU A 20 11.79 2.24 -9.29
C GLU A 20 11.59 2.29 -7.77
N VAL A 21 10.35 2.11 -7.32
CA VAL A 21 10.01 2.06 -5.90
C VAL A 21 10.60 0.80 -5.26
N ALA A 22 10.50 -0.36 -5.91
CA ALA A 22 11.11 -1.60 -5.43
C ALA A 22 12.64 -1.47 -5.31
N LYS A 23 13.29 -0.82 -6.27
CA LYS A 23 14.74 -0.53 -6.24
C LYS A 23 15.14 0.40 -5.09
N GLN A 24 14.39 1.47 -4.86
CA GLN A 24 14.59 2.38 -3.73
C GLN A 24 14.37 1.68 -2.38
N VAL A 25 13.28 0.92 -2.26
CA VAL A 25 12.94 0.16 -1.06
C VAL A 25 14.00 -0.90 -0.79
N GLY A 26 14.45 -1.63 -1.80
CA GLY A 26 15.48 -2.65 -1.65
C GLY A 26 16.82 -2.08 -1.19
N LYS A 27 17.22 -0.91 -1.72
CA LYS A 27 18.41 -0.19 -1.24
C LYS A 27 18.31 0.22 0.23
N ARG A 28 17.13 0.66 0.68
CA ARG A 28 16.92 1.16 2.06
C ARG A 28 16.68 0.06 3.08
N THR A 29 16.06 -1.04 2.68
CA THR A 29 15.64 -2.11 3.60
C THR A 29 16.51 -3.37 3.50
N LYS A 30 17.50 -3.40 2.58
CA LYS A 30 18.29 -4.59 2.22
C LYS A 30 17.44 -5.79 1.75
N VAL A 31 16.19 -5.54 1.38
CA VAL A 31 15.28 -6.56 0.86
C VAL A 31 15.50 -6.67 -0.65
N SER A 32 15.41 -7.87 -1.21
CA SER A 32 15.50 -8.06 -2.66
C SER A 32 14.37 -7.33 -3.38
N GLU A 33 14.67 -6.76 -4.55
CA GLU A 33 13.70 -6.01 -5.37
C GLU A 33 12.43 -6.83 -5.62
N GLU A 34 12.58 -8.14 -5.86
CA GLU A 34 11.49 -9.08 -6.05
C GLU A 34 10.55 -9.20 -4.84
N LYS A 35 11.12 -9.19 -3.62
CA LYS A 35 10.34 -9.18 -2.37
C LYS A 35 9.67 -7.83 -2.14
N ALA A 36 10.32 -6.73 -2.50
CA ALA A 36 9.74 -5.40 -2.42
C ALA A 36 8.54 -5.27 -3.37
N LYS A 37 8.68 -5.74 -4.62
CA LYS A 37 7.60 -5.75 -5.63
C LYS A 37 6.40 -6.59 -5.17
N LYS A 38 6.63 -7.81 -4.68
CA LYS A 38 5.58 -8.64 -4.04
C LYS A 38 4.87 -7.95 -2.86
N GLY A 39 5.61 -7.14 -2.09
CA GLY A 39 5.03 -6.37 -0.99
C GLY A 39 4.09 -5.26 -1.48
N ILE A 40 4.49 -4.55 -2.54
CA ILE A 40 3.68 -3.49 -3.17
C ILE A 40 2.41 -4.08 -3.81
N GLU A 41 2.53 -5.22 -4.49
CA GLU A 41 1.37 -5.94 -5.06
C GLU A 41 0.38 -6.36 -3.97
N LYS A 42 0.86 -6.96 -2.86
CA LYS A 42 0.00 -7.34 -1.73
C LYS A 42 -0.69 -6.14 -1.08
N ALA A 43 0.01 -5.02 -0.94
CA ALA A 43 -0.57 -3.80 -0.40
C ALA A 43 -1.64 -3.22 -1.36
N THR A 44 -1.38 -3.27 -2.66
CA THR A 44 -2.32 -2.86 -3.70
C THR A 44 -3.58 -3.72 -3.69
N ASP A 45 -3.40 -5.05 -3.63
CA ASP A 45 -4.49 -6.02 -3.57
C ASP A 45 -5.31 -5.84 -2.29
N ALA A 46 -4.66 -5.69 -1.13
CA ALA A 46 -5.34 -5.42 0.14
C ALA A 46 -6.12 -4.11 0.14
N VAL A 47 -5.68 -3.08 -0.59
CA VAL A 47 -6.41 -1.81 -0.71
C VAL A 47 -7.52 -1.86 -1.77
N LYS A 48 -7.38 -2.67 -2.82
CA LYS A 48 -8.42 -2.92 -3.82
C LYS A 48 -9.53 -3.81 -3.24
N ASN A 49 -9.15 -4.93 -2.63
CA ASN A 49 -10.06 -5.97 -2.10
C ASN A 49 -10.50 -5.73 -0.65
N GLY A 50 -9.69 -5.07 0.19
CA GLY A 50 -10.03 -4.73 1.58
C GLY A 50 -10.94 -3.52 1.73
N SER A 51 -11.73 -3.19 0.69
CA SER A 51 -12.72 -2.11 0.71
C SER A 51 -13.97 -2.50 1.54
N ASP A 52 -13.82 -3.17 2.68
CA ASP A 52 -14.91 -3.35 3.66
C ASP A 52 -14.37 -3.68 5.06
N SER A 53 -13.62 -2.75 5.63
CA SER A 53 -13.50 -2.68 7.08
C SER A 53 -13.69 -1.23 7.47
N GLY A 54 -14.96 -0.83 7.44
CA GLY A 54 -15.43 0.34 8.15
C GLY A 54 -15.06 0.18 9.62
N SER A 55 -13.95 0.77 10.03
CA SER A 55 -13.75 1.15 11.41
C SER A 55 -14.75 2.27 11.72
N GLY A 56 -15.98 1.83 11.97
CA GLY A 56 -17.04 2.61 12.58
C GLY A 56 -16.60 2.97 13.98
N ASP A 57 -15.88 4.07 14.09
CA ASP A 57 -15.74 4.85 15.30
C ASP A 57 -17.14 5.36 15.67
N ARG A 58 -17.88 4.55 16.43
CA ARG A 58 -19.05 4.99 17.20
C ARG A 58 -18.95 4.36 18.58
N SER A 59 -18.05 4.93 19.36
CA SER A 59 -18.22 4.99 20.81
C SER A 59 -19.54 5.72 21.08
N SER A 60 -20.58 4.95 21.42
CA SER A 60 -21.85 5.48 21.91
C SER A 60 -21.79 5.61 23.43
N TYR A 61 -22.07 6.84 23.89
CA TYR A 61 -22.35 7.25 25.26
C TYR A 61 -23.43 6.38 25.92
#